data_AF-A0A108UBP3-F1
#
_entry.id   AF-A0A108UBP3-F1
#
_cell.length_a   1.000
_cell.length_b   1.000
_cell.length_c   1.000
_cell.angle_alpha   90.00
_cell.angle_beta   90.00
_cell.angle_gamma   90.00
#
_symmetry.space_group_name_H-M   'P 1'
#
loop_
_entity.id
_entity.type
_entity.pdbx_description
1 polymer ?
#
loop_
_entity_poly.entity_id
_entity_poly.type
_entity_poly.pdbx_seq_one_letter_code
_entity_poly.pdbx_strand_id
1 'polypeptide(L)'
;MNAFARLLSGCLLATLAMGGAAFAQERSQEPAEAEAVAATSVQDGPYLSYGASQVQAQWVCDGEVIRKTFKARRWPLRIPPRCGYPDPIEVRAKAAAEPTSSVSGVDRIVALSDIHGQFDLAVRLLQANHVIDQRLRWHYGSGHLVVVGDVFDRGPRVTETFWLLYQLQQQARDAGGDVHVLLGNHETMVLYDDLRYVNPKYLRSAELLGKPYPQLYDADSVLGAWLRTLPTMLKIDDLLFVHGGIEPGHFDLHLDRDAVNARYRQSLGLAKATVKQDPLFAPLYDGKTSPIWYRGYFKQGELGQNDVQTILDRLGVSRIVVGHTSMEHVGAYFDGRVIAVDSSIKEGRSGELLFVERGRLERGMLDGKRVPL
;
A
#
# COMPACT_ATOMS: atom_id res chain seq x y z
N MET A 1 81.64 -53.19 12.13
CA MET A 1 82.79 -52.54 12.79
C MET A 1 82.47 -51.06 12.92
N ASN A 2 82.43 -50.56 14.16
CA ASN A 2 82.65 -49.20 14.71
C ASN A 2 82.58 -47.97 13.78
N ALA A 3 82.16 -46.77 14.17
CA ALA A 3 81.53 -46.18 15.36
C ALA A 3 81.37 -44.66 15.07
N PHE A 4 80.55 -43.96 15.88
CA PHE A 4 80.46 -42.49 16.07
C PHE A 4 79.95 -41.64 14.88
N ALA A 5 79.16 -40.58 15.03
CA ALA A 5 78.83 -39.75 16.20
C ALA A 5 77.60 -38.84 15.94
N ARG A 6 76.83 -38.56 17.01
CA ARG A 6 76.23 -37.25 17.44
C ARG A 6 75.18 -36.58 16.51
N LEU A 7 74.11 -35.91 16.94
CA LEU A 7 73.45 -35.59 18.23
C LEU A 7 72.15 -34.81 17.87
N LEU A 8 71.24 -34.71 18.86
CA LEU A 8 70.14 -33.73 19.04
C LEU A 8 68.70 -34.22 18.81
N SER A 9 68.10 -34.59 19.96
CA SER A 9 66.81 -34.18 20.52
C SER A 9 65.69 -33.65 19.63
N GLY A 10 64.49 -34.17 19.90
CA GLY A 10 63.32 -33.29 20.04
C GLY A 10 62.04 -33.79 19.38
N CYS A 11 61.40 -34.76 20.02
CA CYS A 11 59.95 -34.95 20.02
C CYS A 11 59.16 -33.62 19.90
N LEU A 12 58.17 -33.52 19.00
CA LEU A 12 56.73 -33.66 19.31
C LEU A 12 55.84 -33.24 18.11
N LEU A 13 54.84 -34.09 17.86
CA LEU A 13 53.48 -33.79 17.38
C LEU A 13 53.26 -33.20 15.98
N ALA A 14 52.93 -34.12 15.07
CA ALA A 14 52.09 -33.90 13.92
C ALA A 14 50.74 -33.29 14.32
N THR A 15 50.36 -32.20 13.66
CA THR A 15 48.99 -31.67 13.69
C THR A 15 48.41 -31.75 12.28
N LEU A 16 47.27 -32.44 12.19
CA LEU A 16 46.45 -32.60 11.00
C LEU A 16 45.99 -31.24 10.48
N ALA A 17 46.16 -31.02 9.17
CA ALA A 17 45.41 -30.02 8.44
C ALA A 17 43.98 -30.53 8.22
N MET A 18 43.00 -29.90 8.85
CA MET A 18 41.60 -29.95 8.43
C MET A 18 41.17 -28.56 7.96
N GLY A 19 40.83 -28.46 6.68
CA GLY A 19 40.21 -27.29 6.09
C GLY A 19 38.82 -27.08 6.68
N GLY A 20 38.64 -25.96 7.37
CA GLY A 20 37.33 -25.47 7.81
C GLY A 20 36.78 -24.50 6.76
N ALA A 21 35.61 -24.84 6.22
CA ALA A 21 34.79 -23.93 5.43
C ALA A 21 34.41 -22.71 6.28
N ALA A 22 34.66 -21.51 5.75
CA ALA A 22 34.25 -20.26 6.37
C ALA A 22 32.73 -20.12 6.26
N PHE A 23 32.02 -20.41 7.36
CA PHE A 23 30.67 -19.88 7.57
C PHE A 23 30.80 -18.38 7.85
N ALA A 24 30.33 -17.55 6.92
CA ALA A 24 30.14 -16.13 7.16
C ALA A 24 29.06 -15.97 8.23
N GLN A 25 29.48 -15.59 9.43
CA GLN A 25 28.61 -15.28 10.54
C GLN A 25 28.00 -13.89 10.25
N GLU A 26 26.71 -13.85 9.91
CA GLU A 26 25.95 -12.60 9.79
C GLU A 26 26.04 -11.85 11.12
N ARG A 27 26.73 -10.72 11.09
CA ARG A 27 26.82 -9.79 12.21
C ARG A 27 25.46 -9.11 12.29
N SER A 28 24.66 -9.51 13.28
CA SER A 28 23.42 -8.83 13.65
C SER A 28 23.73 -7.38 14.03
N GLN A 29 23.51 -6.45 13.09
CA GLN A 29 23.39 -5.04 13.41
C GLN A 29 21.99 -4.83 13.99
N GLU A 30 21.91 -4.75 15.32
CA GLU A 30 20.76 -4.11 15.97
C GLU A 30 20.67 -2.66 15.49
N PRO A 31 19.48 -2.12 15.18
CA PRO A 31 19.39 -0.78 14.63
C PRO A 31 19.58 0.25 15.74
N ALA A 32 20.70 0.98 15.66
CA ALA A 32 20.98 2.20 16.41
C ALA A 32 20.07 3.40 16.01
N GLU A 33 18.89 3.15 15.42
CA GLU A 33 17.92 4.18 15.01
C GLU A 33 16.77 4.35 16.02
N ALA A 34 16.69 3.51 17.06
CA ALA A 34 15.64 3.60 18.07
C ALA A 34 15.79 4.78 19.06
N GLU A 35 16.93 5.48 19.06
CA GLU A 35 17.26 6.53 20.05
C GLU A 35 17.30 7.98 19.51
N ALA A 36 16.81 8.25 18.29
CA ALA A 36 16.85 9.60 17.71
C ALA A 36 15.49 10.22 17.32
N VAL A 37 14.36 9.70 17.83
CA VAL A 37 13.05 10.36 17.66
C VAL A 37 12.78 11.38 18.79
N ALA A 38 13.59 11.38 19.84
CA ALA A 38 13.50 12.30 20.97
C ALA A 38 14.12 13.68 20.66
N ALA A 39 13.59 14.41 19.66
CA ALA A 39 13.76 15.87 19.49
C ALA A 39 13.10 16.46 18.22
N THR A 40 12.37 15.70 17.39
CA THR A 40 11.76 16.25 16.18
C THR A 40 10.32 16.73 16.45
N SER A 41 10.05 17.97 16.08
CA SER A 41 8.72 18.57 16.17
C SER A 41 7.77 17.85 15.22
N VAL A 42 6.87 17.02 15.75
CA VAL A 42 5.95 16.22 14.93
C VAL A 42 4.93 17.11 14.24
N GLN A 43 4.77 16.93 12.93
CA GLN A 43 3.77 17.59 12.09
C GLN A 43 2.87 16.52 11.46
N ASP A 44 1.59 16.53 11.80
CA ASP A 44 0.65 15.49 11.35
C ASP A 44 -0.82 15.91 11.44
N GLY A 45 -1.66 15.20 10.69
CA GLY A 45 -3.09 15.46 10.56
C GLY A 45 -3.48 16.23 9.29
N PRO A 46 -4.74 16.72 9.22
CA PRO A 46 -5.76 16.55 10.25
C PRO A 46 -6.27 15.11 10.38
N TYR A 47 -6.61 14.72 11.60
CA TYR A 47 -7.49 13.61 11.91
C TYR A 47 -8.90 14.15 12.14
N LEU A 48 -9.83 13.79 11.25
CA LEU A 48 -11.19 14.33 11.24
C LEU A 48 -12.20 13.27 11.69
N SER A 49 -13.14 13.64 12.55
CA SER A 49 -14.23 12.76 12.99
C SER A 49 -15.60 13.40 12.81
N TYR A 50 -16.54 12.64 12.26
CA TYR A 50 -17.94 13.02 12.17
C TYR A 50 -18.58 13.04 13.57
N GLY A 51 -19.36 14.07 13.84
CA GLY A 51 -20.33 14.13 14.92
C GLY A 51 -21.72 14.43 14.37
N ALA A 52 -22.74 14.51 15.23
CA ALA A 52 -24.14 14.64 14.81
C ALA A 52 -24.45 15.83 13.87
N SER A 53 -23.79 16.97 14.07
CA SER A 53 -23.93 18.17 13.22
C SER A 53 -22.63 18.98 13.10
N GLN A 54 -21.50 18.32 13.34
CA GLN A 54 -20.18 18.93 13.36
C GLN A 54 -19.12 17.95 12.90
N VAL A 55 -17.99 18.46 12.42
CA VAL A 55 -16.76 17.70 12.21
C VAL A 55 -15.74 18.20 13.21
N GLN A 56 -15.17 17.27 13.98
CA GLN A 56 -14.07 17.54 14.89
C GLN A 56 -12.76 17.31 14.15
N ALA A 57 -11.82 18.23 14.29
CA ALA A 57 -10.52 18.17 13.66
C ALA A 57 -9.42 18.23 14.72
N GLN A 58 -8.46 17.32 14.61
CA GLN A 58 -7.28 17.25 15.47
C GLN A 58 -6.02 17.29 14.61
N TRP A 59 -5.04 18.08 15.01
CA TRP A 59 -3.72 18.13 14.39
C TRP A 59 -2.64 17.99 15.45
N VAL A 60 -1.46 17.55 15.03
CA VAL A 60 -0.23 17.67 15.81
C VAL A 60 0.65 18.69 15.08
N CYS A 61 0.80 19.88 15.67
CA CYS A 61 1.65 20.95 15.13
C CYS A 61 2.86 21.13 16.04
N ASP A 62 4.06 20.88 15.53
CA ASP A 62 5.30 20.91 16.30
C ASP A 62 5.26 20.13 17.63
N GLY A 63 4.57 18.99 17.64
CA GLY A 63 4.36 18.17 18.84
C GLY A 63 3.23 18.64 19.75
N GLU A 64 2.57 19.76 19.48
CA GLU A 64 1.41 20.24 20.21
C GLU A 64 0.10 19.81 19.55
N VAL A 65 -0.87 19.35 20.35
CA VAL A 65 -2.18 18.99 19.81
C VAL A 65 -3.09 20.20 19.69
N ILE A 66 -3.53 20.47 18.47
CA ILE A 66 -4.56 21.48 18.21
C ILE A 66 -5.88 20.81 17.89
N ARG A 67 -6.97 21.29 18.50
CA ARG A 67 -8.34 20.79 18.27
C ARG A 67 -9.23 21.92 17.80
N LYS A 68 -10.05 21.67 16.77
CA LYS A 68 -11.12 22.58 16.33
C LYS A 68 -12.37 21.80 16.00
N THR A 69 -13.51 22.46 16.11
CA THR A 69 -14.81 21.91 15.73
C THR A 69 -15.42 22.81 14.67
N PHE A 70 -15.92 22.21 13.60
CA PHE A 70 -16.54 22.90 12.48
C PHE A 70 -18.01 22.49 12.38
N LYS A 71 -18.91 23.46 12.26
CA LYS A 71 -20.35 23.19 12.11
C LYS A 71 -20.60 22.61 10.70
N ALA A 72 -21.14 21.40 10.64
CA ALA A 72 -21.41 20.69 9.39
C ALA A 72 -22.87 20.90 8.94
N ARG A 73 -23.24 22.15 8.68
CA ARG A 73 -24.61 22.52 8.25
C ARG A 73 -24.84 22.38 6.74
N ARG A 74 -23.76 22.41 5.96
CA ARG A 74 -23.73 22.30 4.50
C ARG A 74 -22.49 21.53 4.10
N TRP A 75 -22.56 20.85 2.97
CA TRP A 75 -21.48 20.06 2.39
C TRP A 75 -21.19 20.53 0.96
N PRO A 76 -19.93 20.48 0.49
CA PRO A 76 -18.73 20.10 1.24
C PRO A 76 -18.38 21.09 2.36
N LEU A 77 -17.75 20.57 3.41
CA LEU A 77 -17.24 21.34 4.53
C LEU A 77 -15.74 21.56 4.33
N ARG A 78 -15.35 22.82 4.18
CA ARG A 78 -13.96 23.21 4.02
C ARG A 78 -13.21 23.25 5.35
N ILE A 79 -12.18 22.42 5.47
CA ILE A 79 -11.22 22.44 6.57
C ILE A 79 -9.97 23.20 6.10
N PRO A 80 -9.58 24.30 6.78
CA PRO A 80 -8.43 25.08 6.37
C PRO A 80 -7.12 24.31 6.57
N PRO A 81 -6.09 24.60 5.75
CA PRO A 81 -4.78 24.01 5.90
C PRO A 81 -4.19 24.37 7.26
N ARG A 82 -3.51 23.40 7.86
CA ARG A 82 -2.84 23.49 9.15
C ARG A 82 -1.99 22.25 9.30
N CYS A 83 -0.72 22.45 9.67
CA CYS A 83 0.33 21.47 9.95
C CYS A 83 0.13 20.01 9.46
N GLY A 84 1.13 19.45 8.80
CA GLY A 84 1.03 18.14 8.16
C GLY A 84 0.53 18.26 6.73
N TYR A 85 -0.72 18.71 6.52
CA TYR A 85 -1.28 18.88 5.16
C TYR A 85 -1.30 20.35 4.68
N PRO A 86 -0.72 20.66 3.50
CA PRO A 86 -0.51 22.04 3.06
C PRO A 86 -1.75 22.72 2.46
N ASP A 87 -2.75 21.94 2.02
CA ASP A 87 -3.91 22.44 1.28
C ASP A 87 -5.21 22.37 2.09
N PRO A 88 -6.22 23.20 1.77
CA PRO A 88 -7.57 23.02 2.30
C PRO A 88 -8.12 21.64 1.92
N ILE A 89 -8.91 21.05 2.82
CA ILE A 89 -9.59 19.78 2.57
C ILE A 89 -11.09 20.03 2.46
N GLU A 90 -11.68 19.66 1.33
CA GLU A 90 -13.13 19.65 1.13
C GLU A 90 -13.70 18.30 1.61
N VAL A 91 -14.24 18.27 2.82
CA VAL A 91 -14.85 17.07 3.42
C VAL A 91 -16.29 16.95 2.94
N ARG A 92 -16.72 15.79 2.48
CA ARG A 92 -18.13 15.53 2.13
C ARG A 92 -18.88 14.87 3.29
N ALA A 93 -20.21 14.84 3.19
CA ALA A 93 -21.02 14.07 4.13
C ALA A 93 -20.57 12.61 4.16
N LYS A 94 -20.72 11.94 5.30
CA LYS A 94 -20.41 10.51 5.44
C LYS A 94 -21.16 9.73 4.35
N ALA A 95 -20.41 9.19 3.39
CA ALA A 95 -20.98 8.48 2.27
C ALA A 95 -21.64 7.19 2.76
N ALA A 96 -22.81 6.84 2.20
CA ALA A 96 -23.25 5.46 2.18
C ALA A 96 -22.28 4.69 1.29
N ALA A 97 -21.90 3.46 1.66
CA ALA A 97 -20.95 2.67 0.88
C ALA A 97 -21.45 2.53 -0.58
N GLU A 98 -20.68 3.05 -1.53
CA GLU A 98 -20.91 2.86 -2.97
C GLU A 98 -20.10 1.62 -3.40
N PRO A 99 -20.76 0.49 -3.72
CA PRO A 99 -20.11 -0.80 -3.88
C PRO A 99 -19.54 -1.03 -5.28
N THR A 100 -19.16 0.02 -6.02
CA THR A 100 -18.70 -0.16 -7.41
C THR A 100 -17.34 -0.84 -7.46
N SER A 101 -17.37 -2.15 -7.68
CA SER A 101 -16.23 -3.05 -7.87
C SER A 101 -16.04 -3.44 -9.34
N SER A 102 -16.89 -2.91 -10.23
CA SER A 102 -16.83 -3.11 -11.68
C SER A 102 -17.16 -1.82 -12.41
N VAL A 103 -16.28 -1.42 -13.32
CA VAL A 103 -16.45 -0.26 -14.21
C VAL A 103 -16.21 -0.69 -15.64
N SER A 104 -16.87 -0.06 -16.61
CA SER A 104 -16.69 -0.37 -18.03
C SER A 104 -16.63 0.90 -18.87
N GLY A 105 -16.06 0.80 -20.06
CA GLY A 105 -15.92 1.89 -21.02
C GLY A 105 -14.84 2.91 -20.63
N VAL A 106 -13.75 2.46 -20.00
CA VAL A 106 -12.69 3.36 -19.53
C VAL A 106 -11.54 3.41 -20.53
N ASP A 107 -11.45 4.50 -21.27
CA ASP A 107 -10.47 4.66 -22.35
C ASP A 107 -9.02 4.83 -21.86
N ARG A 108 -8.84 5.41 -20.67
CA ARG A 108 -7.53 5.82 -20.14
C ARG A 108 -7.43 5.49 -18.66
N ILE A 109 -6.57 4.54 -18.33
CA ILE A 109 -6.26 4.17 -16.95
C ILE A 109 -4.79 4.50 -16.70
N VAL A 110 -4.51 5.01 -15.50
CA VAL A 110 -3.17 5.10 -14.95
C VAL A 110 -3.17 4.37 -13.60
N ALA A 111 -2.15 3.55 -13.33
CA ALA A 111 -2.09 2.75 -12.12
C ALA A 111 -0.70 2.78 -11.45
N LEU A 112 -0.70 2.69 -10.12
CA LEU A 112 0.48 2.51 -9.28
C LEU A 112 0.09 1.78 -7.98
N SER A 113 1.07 1.39 -7.18
CA SER A 113 0.84 0.74 -5.88
C SER A 113 1.91 1.11 -4.85
N ASP A 114 1.71 0.68 -3.61
CA ASP A 114 2.76 0.59 -2.57
C ASP A 114 3.47 1.93 -2.32
N ILE A 115 2.66 3.01 -2.24
CA ILE A 115 3.15 4.37 -1.97
C ILE A 115 3.83 4.43 -0.60
N HIS A 116 3.32 3.70 0.39
CA HIS A 116 3.93 3.58 1.72
C HIS A 116 4.39 4.93 2.31
N GLY A 117 3.50 5.92 2.31
CA GLY A 117 3.78 7.26 2.83
C GLY A 117 4.85 8.08 2.09
N GLN A 118 5.31 7.67 0.90
CA GLN A 118 6.26 8.40 0.06
C GLN A 118 5.58 9.47 -0.80
N PHE A 119 4.88 10.39 -0.13
CA PHE A 119 4.02 11.40 -0.74
C PHE A 119 4.72 12.26 -1.80
N ASP A 120 5.93 12.79 -1.54
CA ASP A 120 6.61 13.69 -2.50
C ASP A 120 6.93 12.97 -3.79
N LEU A 121 7.35 11.71 -3.68
CA LEU A 121 7.70 10.89 -4.83
C LEU A 121 6.45 10.57 -5.65
N ALA A 122 5.35 10.18 -5.00
CA ALA A 122 4.07 9.95 -5.67
C ALA A 122 3.55 11.23 -6.34
N VAL A 123 3.59 12.39 -5.67
CA VAL A 123 3.20 13.68 -6.24
C VAL A 123 4.05 14.02 -7.45
N ARG A 124 5.37 13.91 -7.34
CA ARG A 124 6.30 14.18 -8.45
C ARG A 124 5.98 13.28 -9.65
N LEU A 125 5.74 12.00 -9.42
CA LEU A 125 5.41 11.04 -10.46
C LEU A 125 4.09 11.37 -11.16
N LEU A 126 3.03 11.65 -10.39
CA LEU A 126 1.71 12.03 -10.91
C LEU A 126 1.74 13.37 -11.65
N GLN A 127 2.51 14.36 -11.18
CA GLN A 127 2.67 15.66 -11.85
C GLN A 127 3.46 15.55 -13.15
N ALA A 128 4.58 14.83 -13.13
CA ALA A 128 5.42 14.63 -14.32
C ALA A 128 4.64 13.94 -15.45
N ASN A 129 3.67 13.09 -15.10
CA ASN A 129 2.82 12.38 -16.06
C ASN A 129 1.44 13.02 -16.26
N HIS A 130 1.24 14.26 -15.80
CA HIS A 130 0.04 15.08 -16.00
C HIS A 130 -1.26 14.47 -15.45
N VAL A 131 -1.18 13.60 -14.45
CA VAL A 131 -2.35 13.05 -13.74
C VAL A 131 -2.92 14.09 -12.78
N ILE A 132 -2.05 14.88 -12.16
CA ILE A 132 -2.40 16.01 -11.28
C ILE A 132 -1.63 17.27 -11.68
N ASP A 133 -2.18 18.44 -11.37
CA ASP A 133 -1.53 19.73 -11.61
C ASP A 133 -0.55 20.13 -10.49
N GLN A 134 0.12 21.28 -10.65
CA GLN A 134 1.05 21.80 -9.63
C GLN A 134 0.39 22.22 -8.31
N ARG A 135 -0.94 22.29 -8.26
CA ARG A 135 -1.74 22.59 -7.07
C ARG A 135 -2.38 21.32 -6.51
N LEU A 136 -1.86 20.14 -6.88
CA LEU A 136 -2.34 18.83 -6.43
C LEU A 136 -3.80 18.54 -6.81
N ARG A 137 -4.29 19.16 -7.89
CA ARG A 137 -5.67 18.94 -8.37
C ARG A 137 -5.69 17.96 -9.52
N TRP A 138 -6.79 17.25 -9.65
CA TRP A 138 -7.06 16.34 -10.75
C TRP A 138 -6.84 17.02 -12.10
N HIS A 139 -6.06 16.38 -12.96
CA HIS A 139 -5.71 16.90 -14.29
C HIS A 139 -5.78 15.81 -15.38
N TYR A 140 -6.43 14.69 -15.09
CA TYR A 140 -6.49 13.54 -16.01
C TYR A 140 -7.82 13.42 -16.77
N GLY A 141 -8.66 14.48 -16.76
CA GLY A 141 -9.94 14.55 -17.47
C GLY A 141 -10.88 13.40 -17.06
N SER A 142 -11.46 12.69 -18.03
CA SER A 142 -12.27 11.50 -17.80
C SER A 142 -11.48 10.21 -17.57
N GLY A 143 -10.15 10.30 -17.39
CA GLY A 143 -9.31 9.13 -17.12
C GLY A 143 -9.52 8.57 -15.71
N HIS A 144 -8.99 7.39 -15.47
CA HIS A 144 -9.10 6.71 -14.18
C HIS A 144 -7.71 6.51 -13.58
N LEU A 145 -7.54 6.88 -12.30
CA LEU A 145 -6.36 6.53 -11.51
C LEU A 145 -6.69 5.31 -10.64
N VAL A 146 -5.81 4.30 -10.62
CA VAL A 146 -5.94 3.15 -9.72
C VAL A 146 -4.71 3.06 -8.81
N VAL A 147 -4.93 3.13 -7.50
CA VAL A 147 -3.92 2.86 -6.47
C VAL A 147 -4.18 1.46 -5.92
N VAL A 148 -3.29 0.52 -6.22
CA VAL A 148 -3.46 -0.92 -5.98
C VAL A 148 -3.04 -1.32 -4.55
N GLY A 149 -3.42 -0.51 -3.55
CA GLY A 149 -3.17 -0.76 -2.12
C GLY A 149 -1.85 -0.21 -1.58
N ASP A 150 -1.66 -0.42 -0.28
CA ASP A 150 -0.45 -0.13 0.50
C ASP A 150 -0.01 1.35 0.47
N VAL A 151 -0.93 2.21 0.91
CA VAL A 151 -0.64 3.62 1.21
C VAL A 151 -0.08 3.78 2.62
N PHE A 152 -0.56 2.97 3.57
CA PHE A 152 -0.09 2.95 4.95
C PHE A 152 1.39 2.55 5.10
N ASP A 153 1.91 2.83 6.29
CA ASP A 153 3.21 2.35 6.81
C ASP A 153 4.47 2.85 6.11
N ARG A 154 5.62 2.59 6.75
CA ARG A 154 6.99 2.94 6.37
C ARG A 154 7.27 4.45 6.29
N GLY A 155 6.70 5.14 5.32
CA GLY A 155 7.01 6.54 5.04
C GLY A 155 6.31 7.53 5.98
N PRO A 156 6.85 8.75 6.11
CA PRO A 156 6.38 9.73 7.08
C PRO A 156 5.22 10.60 6.58
N ARG A 157 4.63 10.36 5.40
CA ARG A 157 3.50 11.16 4.86
C ARG A 157 2.29 10.38 4.32
N VAL A 158 1.79 9.45 5.11
CA VAL A 158 0.60 8.60 4.91
C VAL A 158 -0.67 9.44 5.01
N THR A 159 -0.82 10.25 6.06
CA THR A 159 -2.00 11.11 6.27
C THR A 159 -2.21 12.05 5.08
N GLU A 160 -1.13 12.65 4.59
CA GLU A 160 -1.11 13.55 3.45
C GLU A 160 -1.46 12.82 2.14
N THR A 161 -0.97 11.59 1.98
CA THR A 161 -1.30 10.75 0.81
C THR A 161 -2.78 10.41 0.80
N PHE A 162 -3.37 10.04 1.93
CA PHE A 162 -4.80 9.77 2.01
C PHE A 162 -5.65 11.01 1.74
N TRP A 163 -5.28 12.18 2.26
CA TRP A 163 -6.00 13.42 1.94
C TRP A 163 -5.92 13.79 0.47
N LEU A 164 -4.77 13.60 -0.17
CA LEU A 164 -4.63 13.77 -1.61
C LEU A 164 -5.57 12.84 -2.38
N LEU A 165 -5.52 11.52 -2.11
CA LEU A 165 -6.36 10.54 -2.80
C LEU A 165 -7.86 10.78 -2.57
N TYR A 166 -8.25 11.10 -1.34
CA TYR A 166 -9.63 11.44 -0.98
C TYR A 166 -10.14 12.65 -1.77
N GLN A 167 -9.33 13.69 -1.94
CA GLN A 167 -9.71 14.88 -2.70
C GLN A 167 -9.69 14.63 -4.21
N LEU A 168 -8.67 13.95 -4.73
CA LEU A 168 -8.58 13.60 -6.15
C LEU A 168 -9.75 12.73 -6.59
N GLN A 169 -10.20 11.78 -5.78
CA GLN A 169 -11.38 10.96 -6.09
C GLN A 169 -12.62 11.82 -6.35
N GLN A 170 -12.85 12.84 -5.54
CA GLN A 170 -13.98 13.74 -5.73
C GLN A 170 -13.83 14.58 -7.01
N GLN A 171 -12.65 15.16 -7.21
CA GLN A 171 -12.36 16.00 -8.36
C GLN A 171 -12.40 15.23 -9.68
N ALA A 172 -11.94 13.98 -9.67
CA ALA A 172 -12.00 13.09 -10.83
C ALA A 172 -13.45 12.80 -11.22
N ARG A 173 -14.31 12.45 -10.24
CA ARG A 173 -15.75 12.22 -10.47
C ARG A 173 -16.45 13.45 -11.01
N ASP A 174 -16.16 14.62 -10.46
CA ASP A 174 -16.70 15.90 -10.94
C ASP A 174 -16.25 16.20 -12.39
N ALA A 175 -15.12 15.65 -12.84
CA ALA A 175 -14.58 15.76 -14.20
C ALA A 175 -14.96 14.58 -15.13
N GLY A 176 -15.80 13.63 -14.68
CA GLY A 176 -16.21 12.45 -15.44
C GLY A 176 -15.17 11.32 -15.51
N GLY A 177 -14.16 11.34 -14.65
CA GLY A 177 -13.22 10.24 -14.40
C GLY A 177 -13.41 9.66 -12.99
N ASP A 178 -12.41 8.95 -12.46
CA ASP A 178 -12.45 8.50 -11.06
C ASP A 178 -11.04 8.20 -10.50
N VAL A 179 -10.93 8.15 -9.18
CA VAL A 179 -9.77 7.59 -8.48
C VAL A 179 -10.23 6.38 -7.68
N HIS A 180 -9.66 5.23 -8.01
CA HIS A 180 -9.90 3.95 -7.35
C HIS A 180 -8.74 3.68 -6.40
N VAL A 181 -9.01 3.60 -5.11
CA VAL A 181 -8.02 3.17 -4.11
C VAL A 181 -8.47 1.80 -3.61
N LEU A 182 -7.58 0.82 -3.69
CA LEU A 182 -7.86 -0.53 -3.22
C LEU A 182 -7.28 -0.72 -1.82
N LEU A 183 -7.86 -1.65 -1.05
CA LEU A 183 -7.27 -2.12 0.21
C LEU A 183 -6.11 -3.07 -0.10
N GLY A 184 -4.91 -2.72 0.38
CA GLY A 184 -3.76 -3.62 0.46
C GLY A 184 -3.66 -4.31 1.82
N ASN A 185 -2.57 -5.03 2.05
CA ASN A 185 -2.39 -5.68 3.34
C ASN A 185 -2.10 -4.68 4.45
N HIS A 186 -1.38 -3.59 4.16
CA HIS A 186 -1.04 -2.59 5.18
C HIS A 186 -2.26 -1.79 5.67
N GLU A 187 -3.24 -1.51 4.82
CA GLU A 187 -4.53 -0.95 5.26
C GLU A 187 -5.18 -1.85 6.29
N THR A 188 -5.27 -3.15 6.01
CA THR A 188 -5.89 -4.08 6.96
C THR A 188 -5.07 -4.28 8.22
N MET A 189 -3.74 -4.28 8.11
CA MET A 189 -2.82 -4.45 9.23
C MET A 189 -2.96 -3.33 10.25
N VAL A 190 -2.91 -2.09 9.79
CA VAL A 190 -3.07 -0.93 10.66
C VAL A 190 -4.44 -0.96 11.35
N LEU A 191 -5.51 -1.21 10.61
CA LEU A 191 -6.87 -1.14 11.15
C LEU A 191 -7.19 -2.22 12.20
N TYR A 192 -6.50 -3.36 12.22
CA TYR A 192 -6.68 -4.38 13.28
C TYR A 192 -5.56 -4.40 14.34
N ASP A 193 -4.78 -3.32 14.42
CA ASP A 193 -3.71 -3.08 15.41
C ASP A 193 -2.42 -3.91 15.24
N ASP A 194 -2.01 -4.19 14.00
CA ASP A 194 -0.67 -4.72 13.70
C ASP A 194 0.23 -3.60 13.17
N LEU A 195 0.96 -2.98 14.10
CA LEU A 195 1.66 -1.72 13.87
C LEU A 195 3.17 -1.91 13.55
N ARG A 196 3.59 -3.13 13.21
CA ARG A 196 5.02 -3.48 13.06
C ARG A 196 5.77 -2.66 12.00
N TYR A 197 5.07 -2.06 11.06
CA TYR A 197 5.67 -1.28 9.96
C TYR A 197 5.31 0.21 10.01
N VAL A 198 4.57 0.64 11.03
CA VAL A 198 4.15 2.04 11.17
C VAL A 198 5.37 2.92 11.40
N ASN A 199 5.46 4.03 10.64
CA ASN A 199 6.50 5.02 10.88
C ASN A 199 6.38 5.58 12.32
N PRO A 200 7.47 5.64 13.12
CA PRO A 200 7.42 6.11 14.51
C PRO A 200 6.74 7.47 14.71
N LYS A 201 6.76 8.35 13.69
CA LYS A 201 6.04 9.64 13.70
C LYS A 201 4.57 9.46 14.11
N TYR A 202 3.89 8.45 13.56
CA TYR A 202 2.46 8.27 13.80
C TYR A 202 2.15 7.67 15.16
N LEU A 203 3.03 6.82 15.69
CA LEU A 203 2.90 6.32 17.05
C LEU A 203 3.03 7.49 18.04
N ARG A 204 3.95 8.42 17.77
CA ARG A 204 4.08 9.66 18.54
C ARG A 204 2.86 10.58 18.38
N SER A 205 2.32 10.74 17.17
CA SER A 205 1.07 11.47 16.95
C SER A 205 -0.09 10.87 17.74
N ALA A 206 -0.25 9.55 17.70
CA ALA A 206 -1.29 8.81 18.38
C ALA A 206 -1.19 8.98 19.92
N GLU A 207 0.02 8.88 20.46
CA GLU A 207 0.32 9.15 21.88
C GLU A 207 -0.09 10.57 22.28
N LEU A 208 0.35 11.60 21.53
CA LEU A 208 0.02 13.00 21.80
C LEU A 208 -1.49 13.25 21.73
N LEU A 209 -2.18 12.61 20.78
CA LEU A 209 -3.62 12.69 20.61
C LEU A 209 -4.41 11.92 21.69
N GLY A 210 -3.73 11.06 22.47
CA GLY A 210 -4.32 10.22 23.51
C GLY A 210 -5.17 9.09 22.96
N LYS A 211 -4.80 8.52 21.79
CA LYS A 211 -5.53 7.45 21.11
C LYS A 211 -4.57 6.39 20.58
N PRO A 212 -4.93 5.10 20.56
CA PRO A 212 -4.25 4.10 19.73
C PRO A 212 -4.25 4.52 18.26
N TYR A 213 -3.18 4.21 17.53
CA TYR A 213 -3.05 4.59 16.12
C TYR A 213 -4.21 4.12 15.23
N PRO A 214 -4.74 2.88 15.33
CA PRO A 214 -5.89 2.46 14.53
C PRO A 214 -7.15 3.31 14.76
N GLN A 215 -7.35 3.83 15.97
CA GLN A 215 -8.51 4.66 16.33
C GLN A 215 -8.49 6.05 15.70
N LEU A 216 -7.35 6.46 15.13
CA LEU A 216 -7.29 7.65 14.27
C LEU A 216 -8.05 7.43 12.94
N TYR A 217 -8.32 6.17 12.59
CA TYR A 217 -9.01 5.71 11.38
C TYR A 217 -10.28 4.87 11.68
N ASP A 218 -10.94 5.15 12.81
CA ASP A 218 -12.20 4.50 13.17
C ASP A 218 -13.34 4.80 12.19
N ALA A 219 -14.43 4.03 12.27
CA ALA A 219 -15.57 4.13 11.35
C ALA A 219 -16.30 5.50 11.37
N ASP A 220 -16.07 6.31 12.41
CA ASP A 220 -16.57 7.68 12.52
C ASP A 220 -15.53 8.75 12.19
N SER A 221 -14.29 8.36 11.92
CA SER A 221 -13.33 9.25 11.28
C SER A 221 -13.66 9.41 9.79
N VAL A 222 -13.31 10.55 9.20
CA VAL A 222 -13.55 10.83 7.78
C VAL A 222 -12.79 9.83 6.91
N LEU A 223 -11.48 9.67 7.15
CA LEU A 223 -10.65 8.73 6.41
C LEU A 223 -11.00 7.28 6.72
N GLY A 224 -11.31 6.93 7.98
CA GLY A 224 -11.71 5.58 8.34
C GLY A 224 -13.08 5.16 7.78
N ALA A 225 -14.03 6.08 7.67
CA ALA A 225 -15.28 5.85 6.95
C ALA A 225 -15.02 5.66 5.45
N TRP A 226 -14.15 6.48 4.86
CA TRP A 226 -13.76 6.36 3.46
C TRP A 226 -13.01 5.06 3.14
N LEU A 227 -12.04 4.64 3.97
CA LEU A 227 -11.32 3.36 3.86
C LEU A 227 -12.29 2.17 3.82
N ARG A 228 -13.39 2.23 4.60
CA ARG A 228 -14.44 1.19 4.62
C ARG A 228 -15.34 1.19 3.38
N THR A 229 -15.20 2.16 2.48
CA THR A 229 -15.86 2.14 1.16
C THR A 229 -15.01 1.48 0.08
N LEU A 230 -13.70 1.37 0.30
CA LEU A 230 -12.75 0.91 -0.72
C LEU A 230 -12.96 -0.57 -1.06
N PRO A 231 -12.83 -0.97 -2.33
CA PRO A 231 -12.76 -2.37 -2.72
C PRO A 231 -11.38 -2.97 -2.44
N THR A 232 -11.29 -4.28 -2.33
CA THR A 232 -10.02 -5.02 -2.37
C THR A 232 -9.72 -5.53 -3.78
N MET A 233 -10.77 -5.79 -4.56
CA MET A 233 -10.69 -6.26 -5.93
C MET A 233 -11.59 -5.38 -6.81
N LEU A 234 -11.01 -4.83 -7.89
CA LEU A 234 -11.70 -3.93 -8.82
C LEU A 234 -11.55 -4.45 -10.25
N LYS A 235 -12.65 -4.56 -10.99
CA LYS A 235 -12.62 -4.81 -12.43
C LYS A 235 -12.85 -3.52 -13.19
N ILE A 236 -11.97 -3.20 -14.13
CA ILE A 236 -12.22 -2.15 -15.13
C ILE A 236 -12.10 -2.80 -16.50
N ASP A 237 -13.20 -2.85 -17.24
CA ASP A 237 -13.30 -3.56 -18.51
C ASP A 237 -12.83 -5.03 -18.38
N ASP A 238 -11.71 -5.40 -18.99
CA ASP A 238 -11.11 -6.73 -18.97
C ASP A 238 -9.89 -6.84 -18.03
N LEU A 239 -9.65 -5.84 -17.18
CA LEU A 239 -8.56 -5.80 -16.21
C LEU A 239 -9.08 -6.06 -14.80
N LEU A 240 -8.45 -6.96 -14.06
CA LEU A 240 -8.62 -7.07 -12.61
C LEU A 240 -7.47 -6.38 -11.89
N PHE A 241 -7.78 -5.47 -10.96
CA PHE A 241 -6.84 -4.89 -10.03
C PHE A 241 -7.02 -5.52 -8.65
N VAL A 242 -5.92 -5.97 -8.04
CA VAL A 242 -5.90 -6.57 -6.70
C VAL A 242 -4.50 -6.43 -6.11
N HIS A 243 -4.37 -6.19 -4.80
CA HIS A 243 -3.07 -5.85 -4.22
C HIS A 243 -2.01 -6.95 -4.36
N GLY A 244 -2.26 -8.17 -3.88
CA GLY A 244 -1.30 -9.28 -3.95
C GLY A 244 -1.47 -10.13 -5.21
N GLY A 245 -2.65 -10.72 -5.38
CA GLY A 245 -2.95 -11.61 -6.51
C GLY A 245 -3.99 -12.67 -6.16
N ILE A 246 -4.41 -13.46 -7.15
CA ILE A 246 -5.39 -14.53 -6.98
C ILE A 246 -4.67 -15.88 -7.01
N GLU A 247 -4.65 -16.55 -5.87
CA GLU A 247 -4.17 -17.91 -5.70
C GLU A 247 -5.18 -18.92 -6.29
N PRO A 248 -4.77 -20.03 -6.95
CA PRO A 248 -5.70 -21.00 -7.54
C PRO A 248 -6.77 -21.56 -6.58
N GLY A 249 -6.39 -21.90 -5.34
CA GLY A 249 -7.29 -22.36 -4.28
C GLY A 249 -8.28 -21.30 -3.78
N HIS A 250 -8.14 -20.02 -4.17
CA HIS A 250 -9.13 -18.98 -3.87
C HIS A 250 -10.53 -19.36 -4.37
N PHE A 251 -10.62 -20.07 -5.50
CA PHE A 251 -11.91 -20.46 -6.08
C PHE A 251 -12.65 -21.53 -5.25
N ASP A 252 -11.96 -22.25 -4.36
CA ASP A 252 -12.57 -23.22 -3.46
C ASP A 252 -13.35 -22.54 -2.32
N LEU A 253 -13.14 -21.23 -2.12
CA LEU A 253 -13.94 -20.42 -1.21
C LEU A 253 -15.35 -20.14 -1.75
N HIS A 254 -15.59 -20.40 -3.05
CA HIS A 254 -16.84 -20.11 -3.74
C HIS A 254 -17.32 -18.67 -3.58
N LEU A 255 -16.39 -17.72 -3.63
CA LEU A 255 -16.67 -16.29 -3.57
C LEU A 255 -16.41 -15.65 -4.92
N ASP A 256 -17.38 -14.85 -5.35
CA ASP A 256 -17.09 -13.84 -6.37
C ASP A 256 -16.38 -12.63 -5.75
N ARG A 257 -15.92 -11.75 -6.63
CA ARG A 257 -15.25 -10.49 -6.28
C ARG A 257 -16.06 -9.64 -5.30
N ASP A 258 -17.38 -9.58 -5.46
CA ASP A 258 -18.22 -8.68 -4.68
C ASP A 258 -18.42 -9.21 -3.26
N ALA A 259 -18.54 -10.53 -3.11
CA ALA A 259 -18.51 -11.23 -1.84
C ALA A 259 -17.15 -11.07 -1.12
N VAL A 260 -16.03 -11.17 -1.84
CA VAL A 260 -14.70 -10.90 -1.26
C VAL A 260 -14.61 -9.46 -0.75
N ASN A 261 -14.98 -8.49 -1.57
CA ASN A 261 -15.00 -7.08 -1.18
C ASN A 261 -15.90 -6.82 0.04
N ALA A 262 -17.10 -7.41 0.07
CA ALA A 262 -18.01 -7.29 1.19
C ALA A 262 -17.41 -7.84 2.49
N ARG A 263 -16.73 -9.00 2.43
CA ARG A 263 -16.08 -9.61 3.60
C ARG A 263 -14.96 -8.74 4.15
N TYR A 264 -14.08 -8.18 3.30
CA TYR A 264 -13.05 -7.25 3.77
C TYR A 264 -13.65 -5.99 4.42
N ARG A 265 -14.72 -5.42 3.85
CA ARG A 265 -15.40 -4.26 4.46
C ARG A 265 -16.02 -4.60 5.82
N GLN A 266 -16.58 -5.80 5.97
CA GLN A 266 -17.16 -6.27 7.23
C GLN A 266 -16.08 -6.50 8.31
N SER A 267 -14.90 -6.97 7.93
CA SER A 267 -13.82 -7.26 8.87
C SER A 267 -12.93 -6.06 9.19
N LEU A 268 -13.00 -4.96 8.43
CA LEU A 268 -12.08 -3.82 8.59
C LEU A 268 -12.27 -3.08 9.92
N GLY A 269 -11.27 -3.20 10.80
CA GLY A 269 -11.29 -2.64 12.15
C GLY A 269 -11.70 -3.62 13.25
N LEU A 270 -12.04 -4.88 12.91
CA LEU A 270 -12.19 -5.94 13.91
C LEU A 270 -10.82 -6.30 14.48
N ALA A 271 -10.78 -6.75 15.73
CA ALA A 271 -9.55 -7.22 16.35
C ALA A 271 -8.96 -8.41 15.57
N LYS A 272 -7.62 -8.45 15.43
CA LYS A 272 -6.91 -9.51 14.71
C LYS A 272 -7.28 -10.92 15.16
N ALA A 273 -7.52 -11.13 16.45
CA ALA A 273 -7.96 -12.41 16.99
C ALA A 273 -9.35 -12.82 16.45
N THR A 274 -10.29 -11.88 16.39
CA THR A 274 -11.63 -12.08 15.82
C THR A 274 -11.54 -12.45 14.33
N VAL A 275 -10.76 -11.70 13.54
CA VAL A 275 -10.56 -11.96 12.11
C VAL A 275 -9.97 -13.35 11.87
N LYS A 276 -8.97 -13.76 12.67
CA LYS A 276 -8.30 -15.06 12.52
C LYS A 276 -9.13 -16.26 12.97
N GLN A 277 -10.09 -16.07 13.86
CA GLN A 277 -10.95 -17.14 14.37
C GLN A 277 -12.22 -17.33 13.53
N ASP A 278 -12.67 -16.27 12.85
CA ASP A 278 -13.88 -16.33 12.05
C ASP A 278 -13.62 -17.03 10.70
N PRO A 279 -14.26 -18.17 10.39
CA PRO A 279 -14.06 -18.89 9.13
C PRO A 279 -14.51 -18.09 7.89
N LEU A 280 -15.34 -17.05 8.05
CA LEU A 280 -15.71 -16.16 6.95
C LEU A 280 -14.56 -15.25 6.51
N PHE A 281 -13.71 -14.84 7.46
CA PHE A 281 -12.65 -13.88 7.23
C PHE A 281 -11.28 -14.54 7.15
N ALA A 282 -10.96 -15.50 8.01
CA ALA A 282 -9.61 -16.06 8.16
C ALA A 282 -8.93 -16.46 6.83
N PRO A 283 -9.61 -17.11 5.86
CA PRO A 283 -8.99 -17.44 4.56
C PRO A 283 -8.59 -16.20 3.74
N LEU A 284 -9.31 -15.08 3.89
CA LEU A 284 -9.00 -13.81 3.22
C LEU A 284 -7.89 -13.02 3.93
N TYR A 285 -7.32 -13.54 5.02
CA TYR A 285 -6.21 -12.94 5.74
C TYR A 285 -5.00 -13.88 5.84
N ASP A 286 -5.03 -15.01 5.14
CA ASP A 286 -3.88 -15.89 5.05
C ASP A 286 -2.72 -15.19 4.33
N GLY A 287 -1.55 -15.16 4.99
CA GLY A 287 -0.37 -14.45 4.52
C GLY A 287 0.33 -15.08 3.32
N LYS A 288 -0.22 -16.17 2.77
CA LYS A 288 0.30 -16.86 1.59
C LYS A 288 -0.71 -16.91 0.46
N THR A 289 -2.00 -17.08 0.74
CA THR A 289 -3.01 -17.36 -0.29
C THR A 289 -4.05 -16.26 -0.49
N SER A 290 -4.17 -15.31 0.45
CA SER A 290 -5.22 -14.29 0.34
C SER A 290 -4.97 -13.25 -0.75
N PRO A 291 -6.03 -12.62 -1.29
CA PRO A 291 -5.92 -11.60 -2.34
C PRO A 291 -4.95 -10.44 -2.07
N ILE A 292 -4.75 -10.09 -0.80
CA ILE A 292 -3.87 -8.99 -0.38
C ILE A 292 -2.45 -9.44 0.00
N TRP A 293 -2.16 -10.75 0.01
CA TRP A 293 -0.84 -11.28 0.40
C TRP A 293 -0.21 -12.22 -0.62
N TYR A 294 -0.96 -12.72 -1.60
CA TYR A 294 -0.47 -13.70 -2.55
C TYR A 294 0.74 -13.16 -3.36
N ARG A 295 1.78 -13.99 -3.50
CA ARG A 295 3.02 -13.66 -4.23
C ARG A 295 3.41 -14.69 -5.29
N GLY A 296 2.56 -15.70 -5.54
CA GLY A 296 2.95 -16.85 -6.36
C GLY A 296 3.24 -16.51 -7.82
N TYR A 297 2.72 -15.40 -8.35
CA TYR A 297 3.07 -14.90 -9.70
C TYR A 297 4.58 -14.65 -9.88
N PHE A 298 5.32 -14.42 -8.79
CA PHE A 298 6.72 -14.02 -8.85
C PHE A 298 7.67 -15.05 -8.23
N LYS A 299 7.14 -16.22 -7.83
CA LYS A 299 7.94 -17.30 -7.25
C LYS A 299 8.22 -18.35 -8.33
N GLN A 300 9.50 -18.70 -8.49
CA GLN A 300 9.92 -19.67 -9.48
C GLN A 300 9.26 -21.03 -9.24
N GLY A 301 8.62 -21.57 -10.28
CA GLY A 301 8.02 -22.89 -10.27
C GLY A 301 6.67 -23.00 -9.55
N GLU A 302 6.11 -21.91 -9.00
CA GLU A 302 4.81 -21.96 -8.33
C GLU A 302 3.64 -21.93 -9.33
N LEU A 303 3.76 -21.16 -10.42
CA LEU A 303 2.76 -21.08 -11.48
C LEU A 303 3.40 -21.09 -12.87
N GLY A 304 2.75 -21.76 -13.82
CA GLY A 304 3.03 -21.67 -15.25
C GLY A 304 2.00 -20.82 -16.01
N GLN A 305 2.24 -20.65 -17.32
CA GLN A 305 1.37 -19.86 -18.21
C GLN A 305 -0.09 -20.35 -18.22
N ASN A 306 -0.28 -21.67 -18.23
CA ASN A 306 -1.61 -22.29 -18.26
C ASN A 306 -2.36 -22.12 -16.95
N ASP A 307 -1.66 -22.08 -15.81
CA ASP A 307 -2.28 -21.86 -14.51
C ASP A 307 -2.83 -20.43 -14.43
N VAL A 308 -2.04 -19.45 -14.87
CA VAL A 308 -2.49 -18.05 -14.97
C VAL A 308 -3.64 -17.89 -15.95
N GLN A 309 -3.58 -18.55 -17.12
CA GLN A 309 -4.71 -18.54 -18.06
C GLN A 309 -5.99 -19.10 -17.44
N THR A 310 -5.89 -20.18 -16.66
CA THR A 310 -7.04 -20.77 -15.96
C THR A 310 -7.63 -19.80 -14.93
N ILE A 311 -6.78 -19.05 -14.21
CA ILE A 311 -7.24 -18.01 -13.27
C ILE A 311 -7.98 -16.90 -14.03
N LEU A 312 -7.41 -16.40 -15.13
CA LEU A 312 -8.02 -15.36 -15.98
C LEU A 312 -9.39 -15.79 -16.53
N ASP A 313 -9.49 -17.01 -17.05
CA ASP A 313 -10.72 -17.55 -17.62
C ASP A 313 -11.83 -17.64 -16.57
N ARG A 314 -11.50 -18.08 -15.34
CA ARG A 314 -12.44 -18.14 -14.21
C ARG A 314 -12.90 -16.77 -13.75
N LEU A 315 -12.05 -15.76 -13.84
CA LEU A 315 -12.36 -14.37 -13.48
C LEU A 315 -13.05 -13.60 -14.62
N GLY A 316 -13.01 -14.13 -15.84
CA GLY A 316 -13.53 -13.46 -17.04
C GLY A 316 -12.81 -12.15 -17.34
N VAL A 317 -11.48 -12.14 -17.22
CA VAL A 317 -10.61 -10.98 -17.47
C VAL A 317 -9.44 -11.38 -18.36
N SER A 318 -8.83 -10.44 -19.07
CA SER A 318 -7.65 -10.70 -19.91
C SER A 318 -6.34 -10.55 -19.15
N ARG A 319 -6.34 -9.72 -18.08
CA ARG A 319 -5.15 -9.41 -17.30
C ARG A 319 -5.44 -9.16 -15.82
N ILE A 320 -4.44 -9.42 -14.99
CA ILE A 320 -4.43 -9.05 -13.57
C ILE A 320 -3.30 -8.03 -13.33
N VAL A 321 -3.61 -6.94 -12.65
CA VAL A 321 -2.68 -5.89 -12.26
C VAL A 321 -2.51 -5.94 -10.74
N VAL A 322 -1.27 -6.07 -10.27
CA VAL A 322 -0.93 -6.30 -8.86
C VAL A 322 0.17 -5.38 -8.34
N GLY A 323 0.14 -5.11 -7.04
CA GLY A 323 1.20 -4.46 -6.29
C GLY A 323 1.99 -5.46 -5.44
N HIS A 324 2.24 -5.12 -4.18
CA HIS A 324 2.70 -5.97 -3.06
C HIS A 324 4.12 -6.54 -3.16
N THR A 325 4.49 -7.05 -4.33
CA THR A 325 5.82 -7.58 -4.64
C THR A 325 6.59 -6.56 -5.44
N SER A 326 7.52 -5.91 -4.74
CA SER A 326 8.27 -4.80 -5.28
C SER A 326 9.20 -5.23 -6.39
N MET A 327 9.09 -4.52 -7.50
CA MET A 327 9.91 -4.65 -8.68
C MET A 327 10.76 -3.40 -8.85
N GLU A 328 11.82 -3.50 -9.65
CA GLU A 328 12.61 -2.33 -10.04
C GLU A 328 11.78 -1.36 -10.92
N HIS A 329 10.90 -1.92 -11.73
CA HIS A 329 10.08 -1.23 -12.72
C HIS A 329 8.68 -1.84 -12.79
N VAL A 330 7.71 -1.10 -13.33
CA VAL A 330 6.45 -1.71 -13.79
C VAL A 330 6.80 -2.79 -14.81
N GLY A 331 6.21 -3.98 -14.71
CA GLY A 331 6.66 -5.14 -15.48
C GLY A 331 5.53 -6.06 -15.92
N ALA A 332 5.66 -6.62 -17.12
CA ALA A 332 4.77 -7.63 -17.66
C ALA A 332 5.33 -9.05 -17.43
N TYR A 333 4.45 -9.94 -16.97
CA TYR A 333 4.73 -11.35 -16.71
C TYR A 333 3.69 -12.22 -17.40
N PHE A 334 4.02 -13.49 -17.61
CA PHE A 334 3.10 -14.46 -18.19
C PHE A 334 2.53 -14.03 -19.56
N ASP A 335 3.40 -13.56 -20.47
CA ASP A 335 3.03 -12.93 -21.77
C ASP A 335 2.11 -11.70 -21.62
N GLY A 336 2.29 -10.92 -20.55
CA GLY A 336 1.50 -9.72 -20.27
C GLY A 336 0.12 -10.00 -19.67
N ARG A 337 -0.13 -11.23 -19.21
CA ARG A 337 -1.32 -11.62 -18.44
C ARG A 337 -1.31 -11.08 -17.01
N VAL A 338 -0.13 -10.90 -16.43
CA VAL A 338 0.04 -10.30 -15.10
C VAL A 338 0.94 -9.08 -15.22
N ILE A 339 0.51 -7.95 -14.68
CA ILE A 339 1.28 -6.71 -14.67
C ILE A 339 1.58 -6.33 -13.22
N ALA A 340 2.87 -6.22 -12.87
CA ALA A 340 3.30 -5.72 -11.56
C ALA A 340 3.43 -4.19 -11.62
N VAL A 341 2.81 -3.49 -10.67
CA VAL A 341 2.81 -2.02 -10.56
C VAL A 341 3.37 -1.49 -9.23
N ASP A 342 3.85 -2.37 -8.35
CA ASP A 342 4.75 -1.96 -7.27
C ASP A 342 6.16 -1.80 -7.84
N SER A 343 6.51 -0.56 -8.18
CA SER A 343 7.82 -0.17 -8.69
C SER A 343 8.77 0.33 -7.59
N SER A 344 8.65 -0.19 -6.36
CA SER A 344 9.50 0.17 -5.21
C SER A 344 9.44 1.64 -4.78
N ILE A 345 8.29 2.31 -4.96
CA ILE A 345 8.08 3.71 -4.51
C ILE A 345 8.43 3.88 -3.03
N LYS A 346 8.10 2.88 -2.22
CA LYS A 346 8.41 2.76 -0.79
C LYS A 346 9.85 3.09 -0.39
N GLU A 347 10.83 2.86 -1.27
CA GLU A 347 12.25 3.13 -1.04
C GLU A 347 12.60 4.62 -1.17
N GLY A 348 11.67 5.45 -1.64
CA GLY A 348 11.82 6.91 -1.73
C GLY A 348 12.79 7.39 -2.81
N ARG A 349 13.22 6.52 -3.74
CA ARG A 349 14.23 6.84 -4.77
C ARG A 349 13.67 6.94 -6.18
N SER A 350 12.84 5.98 -6.59
CA SER A 350 12.31 5.83 -7.93
C SER A 350 10.87 5.34 -7.92
N GLY A 351 10.17 5.50 -9.04
CA GLY A 351 8.80 5.03 -9.19
C GLY A 351 8.33 5.16 -10.63
N GLU A 352 7.34 4.35 -10.99
CA GLU A 352 6.76 4.28 -12.32
C GLU A 352 5.23 4.13 -12.25
N LEU A 353 4.55 4.57 -13.30
CA LEU A 353 3.12 4.39 -13.49
C LEU A 353 2.87 3.41 -14.64
N LEU A 354 1.86 2.57 -14.51
CA LEU A 354 1.28 1.86 -15.65
C LEU A 354 0.24 2.75 -16.34
N PHE A 355 0.36 2.96 -17.64
CA PHE A 355 -0.68 3.52 -18.49
C PHE A 355 -1.35 2.40 -19.28
N VAL A 356 -2.68 2.37 -19.25
CA VAL A 356 -3.51 1.50 -20.10
C VAL A 356 -4.42 2.39 -20.92
N GLU A 357 -4.12 2.53 -22.21
CA GLU A 357 -4.87 3.40 -23.11
C GLU A 357 -5.18 2.66 -24.42
N ARG A 358 -6.48 2.36 -24.64
CA ARG A 358 -6.96 1.66 -25.86
C ARG A 358 -6.16 0.39 -26.18
N GLY A 359 -5.91 -0.43 -25.17
CA GLY A 359 -5.19 -1.71 -25.28
C GLY A 359 -3.65 -1.60 -25.34
N ARG A 360 -3.08 -0.38 -25.33
CA ARG A 360 -1.63 -0.18 -25.20
C ARG A 360 -1.23 -0.07 -23.74
N LEU A 361 -0.13 -0.73 -23.39
CA LEU A 361 0.48 -0.68 -22.07
C LEU A 361 1.79 0.10 -22.18
N GLU A 362 1.94 1.13 -21.35
CA GLU A 362 3.14 1.95 -21.27
C GLU A 362 3.55 2.17 -19.82
N ARG A 363 4.84 2.41 -19.59
CA ARG A 363 5.40 2.84 -18.31
C ARG A 363 5.66 4.33 -18.35
N GLY A 364 5.14 5.06 -17.37
CA GLY A 364 5.38 6.48 -17.18
C GLY A 364 6.42 6.73 -16.09
N MET A 365 7.45 7.50 -16.41
CA MET A 365 8.62 7.68 -15.55
C MET A 365 8.59 9.03 -14.80
N LEU A 366 9.54 9.22 -13.88
CA LEU A 366 9.70 10.45 -13.10
C LEU A 366 10.07 11.71 -13.91
N ASP A 367 10.51 11.55 -15.16
CA ASP A 367 10.77 12.65 -16.09
C ASP A 367 9.59 12.92 -17.05
N GLY A 368 8.47 12.21 -16.86
CA GLY A 368 7.26 12.33 -17.67
C GLY A 368 7.30 11.59 -19.00
N LYS A 369 8.42 10.92 -19.34
CA LYS A 369 8.48 10.08 -20.54
C LYS A 369 7.64 8.83 -20.35
N ARG A 370 7.03 8.40 -21.45
CA ARG A 370 6.34 7.12 -21.56
C ARG A 370 7.12 6.21 -22.48
N VAL A 371 7.22 4.93 -22.10
CA VAL A 371 7.82 3.88 -22.92
C VAL A 371 6.88 2.70 -22.98
N PRO A 372 6.80 1.94 -24.09
CA PRO A 372 6.06 0.68 -24.12
C PRO A 372 6.48 -0.26 -22.98
N LEU A 373 5.51 -1.00 -22.45
CA LEU A 373 5.74 -2.01 -21.43
C LEU A 373 6.47 -3.24 -21.99
#